data_AF-A0A4P5YUH3-F1
#
_entry.id   AF-A0A4P5YUH3-F1
#
_cell.length_a   1.000
_cell.length_b   1.000
_cell.length_c   1.000
_cell.angle_alpha   90.00
_cell.angle_beta   90.00
_cell.angle_gamma   90.00
#
_symmetry.space_group_name_H-M   'P 1'
#
loop_
_entity.id
_entity.type
_entity.pdbx_description
1 polymer ?
#
loop_
_entity_poly.entity_id
_entity_poly.type
_entity_poly.pdbx_seq_one_letter_code
_entity_poly.pdbx_strand_id
1 'polypeptide(L)'
;MRLDVFKAAGGMSLLPGRLGCSKCGAGNAGDARLCGTCGQGLYVKCVACGEENLRVRDRCRACGFYMRRTLGKRVRKWVTTKSGRWTLGLLGFLAVAYGTVRVIQLVIQLDGDG
;
A
#
# COMPACT_ATOMS: atom_id res chain seq x y z
N MET A 1 11.18 -30.43 18.82
CA MET A 1 10.56 -29.56 17.79
C MET A 1 9.85 -28.41 18.49
N ARG A 2 10.44 -27.22 18.47
CA ARG A 2 9.77 -25.92 18.72
C ARG A 2 10.78 -24.85 18.32
N LEU A 3 10.60 -24.28 17.13
CA LEU A 3 11.29 -23.07 16.71
C LEU A 3 10.37 -21.92 17.10
N ASP A 4 10.78 -21.19 18.12
CA ASP A 4 10.19 -19.90 18.46
C ASP A 4 10.36 -18.96 17.27
N VAL A 5 9.20 -18.67 16.68
CA VAL A 5 9.00 -17.77 15.55
C VAL A 5 9.29 -16.37 16.07
N PHE A 6 10.54 -15.95 15.96
CA PHE A 6 10.97 -14.58 16.24
C PHE A 6 10.23 -13.62 15.32
N LYS A 7 9.18 -13.04 15.90
CA LYS A 7 8.55 -11.79 15.55
C LYS A 7 9.57 -10.67 15.73
N ALA A 8 10.31 -10.35 14.67
CA ALA A 8 11.13 -9.14 14.59
C ALA A 8 10.58 -8.21 13.50
N ALA A 9 9.90 -7.16 13.96
CA ALA A 9 9.66 -5.98 13.16
C ALA A 9 11.00 -5.26 12.90
N GLY A 10 11.21 -4.78 11.67
CA GLY A 10 12.22 -3.76 11.37
C GLY A 10 13.64 -4.28 11.14
N GLY A 11 14.08 -4.26 9.87
CA GLY A 11 15.49 -4.41 9.51
C GLY A 11 15.83 -5.78 8.96
N MET A 12 15.59 -5.99 7.65
CA MET A 12 16.22 -7.08 6.93
C MET A 12 17.70 -6.69 6.76
N SER A 13 18.48 -7.00 7.79
CA SER A 13 19.92 -6.80 7.85
C SER A 13 20.56 -7.48 6.65
N LEU A 14 21.07 -6.66 5.74
CA LEU A 14 22.05 -7.03 4.72
C LEU A 14 23.27 -7.57 5.47
N LEU A 15 23.35 -8.88 5.71
CA LEU A 15 24.67 -9.48 5.93
C LEU A 15 25.51 -9.12 4.69
N PRO A 16 26.76 -8.64 4.85
CA PRO A 16 27.61 -8.29 3.73
C PRO A 16 27.67 -9.47 2.75
N GLY A 17 27.21 -9.27 1.53
CA GLY A 17 27.19 -10.28 0.48
C GLY A 17 25.93 -11.14 0.37
N ARG A 18 24.83 -10.88 1.11
CA ARG A 18 23.53 -11.57 0.91
C ARG A 18 22.35 -10.65 0.62
N LEU A 19 21.62 -10.92 -0.46
CA LEU A 19 20.41 -10.20 -0.90
C LEU A 19 19.14 -10.93 -0.47
N GLY A 20 18.31 -10.27 0.33
CA GLY A 20 16.99 -10.79 0.72
C GLY A 20 15.98 -10.73 -0.44
N CYS A 21 15.28 -11.84 -0.67
CA CYS A 21 14.17 -11.87 -1.61
C CYS A 21 12.91 -11.22 -1.01
N SER A 22 12.32 -10.25 -1.71
CA SER A 22 11.07 -9.59 -1.27
C SER A 22 9.85 -10.52 -1.26
N LYS A 23 9.88 -11.65 -1.99
CA LYS A 23 8.75 -12.59 -2.10
C LYS A 23 8.80 -13.70 -1.05
N CYS A 24 9.95 -14.38 -0.90
CA CYS A 24 10.08 -15.54 -0.02
C CYS A 24 11.02 -15.31 1.18
N GLY A 25 11.70 -14.17 1.27
CA GLY A 25 12.63 -13.86 2.37
C GLY A 25 13.98 -14.58 2.29
N ALA A 26 14.19 -15.50 1.33
CA ALA A 26 15.44 -16.23 1.19
C ALA A 26 16.63 -15.29 0.91
N GLY A 27 17.79 -15.61 1.49
CA GLY A 27 19.05 -14.92 1.24
C GLY A 27 19.75 -15.46 0.00
N ASN A 28 20.07 -14.58 -0.95
CA ASN A 28 20.73 -14.89 -2.21
C ASN A 28 22.13 -14.28 -2.23
N ALA A 29 23.00 -14.67 -3.17
CA ALA A 29 24.31 -14.04 -3.34
C ALA A 29 24.19 -12.53 -3.66
N GLY A 30 25.22 -11.76 -3.30
CA GLY A 30 25.29 -10.30 -3.47
C GLY A 30 25.10 -9.81 -4.92
N ASP A 31 25.41 -10.67 -5.88
CA ASP A 31 25.38 -10.45 -7.32
C ASP A 31 24.22 -11.19 -8.03
N ALA A 32 23.42 -11.97 -7.28
CA ALA A 32 22.33 -12.73 -7.86
C ALA A 32 21.24 -11.80 -8.45
N ARG A 33 20.87 -12.00 -9.72
CA ARG A 33 19.76 -11.26 -10.35
C ARG A 33 18.38 -11.85 -10.05
N LEU A 34 18.31 -13.15 -9.83
CA LEU A 34 17.10 -13.92 -9.56
C LEU A 34 17.25 -14.61 -8.21
N CYS A 35 16.13 -14.80 -7.51
CA CYS A 35 16.12 -15.61 -6.30
C CYS A 35 16.27 -17.08 -6.65
N GLY A 36 17.26 -17.76 -6.05
CA GLY A 36 17.49 -19.20 -6.27
C GLY A 36 16.34 -20.10 -5.79
N THR A 37 15.53 -19.62 -4.84
CA THR A 37 14.41 -20.38 -4.28
C THR A 37 13.09 -20.20 -5.06
N CYS A 38 12.78 -18.97 -5.49
CA CYS A 38 11.47 -18.65 -6.07
C CYS A 38 11.51 -18.04 -7.48
N GLY A 39 12.70 -17.85 -8.05
CA GLY A 39 12.90 -17.27 -9.38
C GLY A 39 12.58 -15.77 -9.51
N GLN A 40 12.24 -15.09 -8.42
CA GLN A 40 11.86 -13.67 -8.46
C GLN A 40 13.08 -12.76 -8.69
N GLY A 41 12.96 -11.80 -9.62
CA GLY A 41 14.03 -10.84 -9.91
C GLY A 41 14.33 -9.87 -8.77
N LEU A 42 15.54 -9.92 -8.22
CA LEU A 42 15.96 -9.21 -7.00
C LEU A 42 16.12 -7.70 -7.19
N TYR A 43 16.17 -7.25 -8.45
CA TYR A 43 16.35 -5.84 -8.83
C TYR A 43 15.13 -5.29 -9.58
N VAL A 44 14.93 -3.98 -9.46
CA VAL A 44 13.91 -3.20 -10.16
C VAL A 44 14.49 -1.85 -10.60
N LYS A 45 14.07 -1.35 -11.75
CA LYS A 45 14.43 0.00 -12.22
C LYS A 45 13.54 1.05 -11.59
N CYS A 46 14.16 2.14 -11.13
CA CYS A 46 13.44 3.30 -10.62
C CYS A 46 12.64 3.96 -11.76
N VAL A 47 11.34 4.18 -11.55
CA VAL A 47 10.48 4.84 -12.55
C VAL A 47 10.84 6.32 -12.76
N ALA A 48 11.45 6.96 -11.76
CA ALA A 48 11.78 8.39 -11.82
C ALA A 48 13.13 8.67 -12.50
N CYS A 49 14.17 7.86 -12.23
CA CYS A 49 15.53 8.11 -12.71
C CYS A 49 16.16 6.95 -13.49
N GLY A 50 15.49 5.80 -13.62
CA GLY A 50 16.00 4.63 -14.34
C GLY A 50 16.97 3.74 -13.56
N GLU A 51 17.51 4.20 -12.43
CA GLU A 51 18.51 3.48 -11.62
C GLU A 51 18.04 2.09 -11.18
N GLU A 52 18.92 1.08 -11.28
CA GLU A 52 18.65 -0.27 -10.76
C GLU A 52 18.82 -0.32 -9.24
N ASN A 53 17.77 -0.78 -8.58
CA ASN A 53 17.68 -0.85 -7.12
C ASN A 53 17.23 -2.24 -6.68
N LEU A 54 17.67 -2.64 -5.49
CA LEU A 54 17.16 -3.85 -4.86
C LEU A 54 15.66 -3.71 -4.61
N ARG A 55 14.89 -4.72 -5.01
CA ARG A 55 13.43 -4.76 -4.86
C ARG A 55 12.98 -4.73 -3.41
N VAL A 56 13.84 -5.15 -2.49
CA VAL A 56 13.58 -5.08 -1.03
C VAL A 56 13.63 -3.64 -0.50
N ARG A 57 14.28 -2.71 -1.21
CA ARG A 57 14.37 -1.30 -0.80
C ARG A 57 13.11 -0.55 -1.19
N ASP A 58 12.66 0.31 -0.28
CA ASP A 58 11.46 1.12 -0.48
C ASP A 58 11.75 2.42 -1.25
N ARG A 59 12.99 2.91 -1.19
CA ARG A 59 13.43 4.15 -1.83
C ARG A 59 14.61 3.93 -2.76
N CYS A 60 14.62 4.66 -3.87
CA CYS A 60 15.72 4.66 -4.82
C CYS A 60 17.00 5.18 -4.16
N ARG A 61 18.13 4.50 -4.37
CA ARG A 61 19.44 4.91 -3.84
C ARG A 61 19.97 6.20 -4.48
N ALA A 62 19.61 6.47 -5.74
CA ALA A 62 20.12 7.61 -6.49
C ALA A 62 19.27 8.87 -6.27
N CYS A 63 17.96 8.78 -6.46
CA CYS A 63 17.06 9.95 -6.40
C CYS A 63 16.15 10.01 -5.17
N GLY A 64 16.18 9.01 -4.29
CA GLY A 64 15.31 8.95 -3.10
C GLY A 64 13.83 8.66 -3.37
N PHE A 65 13.42 8.52 -4.64
CA PHE A 65 12.03 8.26 -5.02
C PHE A 65 11.46 6.98 -4.38
N TYR A 66 10.24 7.03 -3.88
CA TYR A 66 9.56 5.88 -3.26
C TYR A 66 9.11 4.87 -4.33
N MET A 67 9.72 3.67 -4.32
CA MET A 67 9.55 2.64 -5.35
C MET A 67 8.36 1.71 -5.10
N ARG A 68 7.91 1.57 -3.84
CA ARG A 68 6.64 0.88 -3.56
C ARG A 68 5.48 1.75 -4.03
N ARG A 69 4.62 1.19 -4.90
CA ARG A 69 3.36 1.81 -5.29
C ARG A 69 2.52 2.02 -4.03
N THR A 70 2.49 3.24 -3.52
CA THR A 70 1.44 3.67 -2.58
C THR A 70 0.11 3.47 -3.30
N LEU A 71 -0.74 2.56 -2.79
CA LEU A 71 -2.09 2.31 -3.28
C LEU A 71 -2.87 3.62 -3.55
N GLY A 72 -2.54 4.69 -2.82
CA GLY A 72 -3.07 6.04 -3.00
C GLY A 72 -2.94 6.64 -4.41
N LYS A 73 -1.92 6.30 -5.21
CA LYS A 73 -1.83 6.82 -6.60
C LYS A 73 -2.89 6.19 -7.53
N ARG A 74 -3.32 4.95 -7.25
CA ARG A 74 -4.37 4.26 -8.02
C ARG A 74 -5.75 4.81 -7.64
N VAL A 75 -5.98 5.04 -6.34
CA VAL A 75 -7.23 5.66 -5.84
C VAL A 75 -7.37 7.10 -6.34
N ARG A 76 -6.28 7.89 -6.30
CA ARG A 76 -6.30 9.29 -6.78
C ARG A 76 -6.67 9.38 -8.27
N LYS A 77 -6.13 8.50 -9.12
CA LYS A 77 -6.45 8.48 -10.55
C LYS A 77 -7.92 8.10 -10.80
N TRP A 78 -8.46 7.17 -10.01
CA TRP A 78 -9.87 6.77 -10.09
C TRP A 78 -10.82 7.92 -9.69
N VAL A 79 -10.54 8.61 -8.58
CA VAL A 79 -11.29 9.79 -8.11
C VAL A 79 -11.30 10.93 -9.12
N THR A 80 -10.21 11.12 -9.88
CA THR A 80 -10.14 12.17 -10.92
C THR A 80 -10.83 11.82 -12.24
N THR A 81 -11.26 10.57 -12.44
CA THR A 81 -11.98 10.17 -13.66
C THR A 81 -13.40 10.72 -13.61
N LYS A 82 -13.95 11.14 -14.76
CA LYS A 82 -15.31 11.73 -14.86
C LYS A 82 -16.37 10.87 -14.16
N SER A 83 -16.25 9.54 -14.25
CA SER A 83 -17.11 8.57 -13.57
C SER A 83 -16.99 8.56 -12.04
N GLY A 84 -15.78 8.69 -11.48
CA GLY A 84 -15.54 8.71 -10.03
C GLY A 84 -16.09 9.97 -9.35
N ARG A 85 -16.14 11.09 -10.08
CA ARG A 85 -16.71 12.33 -9.54
C ARG A 85 -18.23 12.26 -9.37
N TRP A 86 -18.94 11.63 -10.31
CA TRP A 86 -20.39 11.45 -10.19
C TRP A 86 -20.77 10.46 -9.08
N THR A 87 -20.03 9.36 -8.93
CA THR A 87 -20.30 8.39 -7.85
C THR A 87 -20.07 8.99 -6.46
N LEU A 88 -19.02 9.80 -6.28
CA LEU A 88 -18.79 10.52 -5.03
C LEU A 88 -19.88 11.56 -4.75
N GLY A 89 -20.34 12.28 -5.78
CA GLY A 89 -21.45 13.22 -5.65
C GLY A 89 -22.75 12.52 -5.23
N LEU A 90 -23.06 11.37 -5.83
CA LEU A 90 -24.28 10.61 -5.55
C LEU A 90 -24.26 10.00 -4.13
N LEU A 91 -23.10 9.47 -3.70
CA LEU A 91 -22.89 9.01 -2.33
C LEU A 91 -23.03 10.16 -1.31
N GLY A 92 -22.46 11.33 -1.61
CA GLY A 92 -22.61 12.51 -0.76
C GLY A 92 -24.07 12.95 -0.63
N PHE A 93 -24.81 12.98 -1.74
CA PHE A 93 -26.23 13.31 -1.73
C PHE A 93 -27.05 12.32 -0.90
N LEU A 94 -26.82 11.01 -1.07
CA LEU A 94 -27.48 9.97 -0.28
C LEU A 94 -27.17 10.10 1.22
N ALA A 95 -25.94 10.42 1.59
CA ALA A 95 -25.56 10.61 2.99
C ALA A 95 -26.27 11.82 3.61
N VAL A 96 -26.37 12.93 2.88
CA VAL A 96 -27.11 14.13 3.34
C VAL A 96 -28.59 13.81 3.48
N ALA A 97 -29.21 13.17 2.49
CA ALA A 97 -30.62 12.78 2.54
C ALA A 97 -30.92 11.81 3.70
N TYR A 98 -30.02 10.86 3.96
CA TYR A 98 -30.15 9.97 5.11
C TYR A 98 -30.05 10.74 6.44
N GLY A 99 -29.11 11.69 6.53
CA GLY A 99 -28.94 12.55 7.69
C GLY A 99 -30.19 13.38 8.00
N THR A 100 -30.80 14.01 6.98
CA THR A 100 -32.00 14.81 7.17
C THR A 100 -33.18 13.96 7.65
N VAL A 101 -33.39 12.77 7.07
CA VAL A 101 -34.43 11.83 7.52
C VAL A 101 -34.22 11.42 8.98
N ARG A 102 -32.97 11.13 9.39
CA ARG A 102 -32.67 10.74 10.78
C ARG A 102 -32.91 11.87 11.76
N VAL A 103 -32.57 13.10 11.40
CA VAL A 103 -32.86 14.29 12.23
C VAL A 103 -34.38 14.47 12.37
N ILE A 104 -35.13 14.37 11.28
CA ILE A 104 -36.59 14.50 11.33
C ILE A 104 -37.22 13.44 12.23
N GLN A 105 -36.80 12.17 12.12
CA GLN A 105 -37.29 11.11 12.99
C GLN A 105 -36.96 11.36 14.47
N LEU A 106 -35.78 11.89 14.77
CA LEU A 106 -35.39 12.25 16.13
C LEU A 106 -36.28 13.36 16.70
N VAL A 107 -36.58 14.38 15.90
CA VAL A 107 -37.47 15.48 16.31
C VAL A 107 -38.88 14.99 16.61
N ILE A 108 -39.42 14.09 15.77
CA ILE A 108 -40.75 13.49 16.00
C ILE A 108 -40.79 12.67 17.29
N GLN A 109 -39.70 11.97 17.63
CA GLN A 109 -39.62 11.22 18.90
C GLN A 109 -39.64 12.16 20.11
N LEU A 110 -38.97 13.31 20.05
CA LEU A 110 -38.96 14.29 21.15
C LEU A 110 -40.31 14.97 21.37
N ASP A 111 -41.09 15.17 20.31
CA ASP A 111 -42.41 15.82 20.39
C ASP A 111 -43.48 14.87 20.97
N GLY A 112 -43.31 13.55 20.77
CA GLY A 112 -44.26 12.53 21.24
C GLY A 112 -44.15 12.14 22.71
N ASP A 113 -43.08 12.54 23.41
CA ASP A 113 -42.85 12.26 24.84
C ASP A 113 -43.32 13.42 25.76
N GLY A 114 -44.01 14.42 25.21
CA GLY A 114 -44.52 15.61 25.91
C GLY A 114 -45.97 15.52 26.39
#